data_AF-A0A941UG56-F1
#
_entry.id   AF-A0A941UG56-F1
#
_cell.length_a   1.000
_cell.length_b   1.000
_cell.length_c   1.000
_cell.angle_alpha   90.00
_cell.angle_beta   90.00
_cell.angle_gamma   90.00
#
_symmetry.space_group_name_H-M   'P 1'
#
loop_
_entity.id
_entity.type
_entity.pdbx_description
1 polymer ?
#
loop_
_entity_poly.entity_id
_entity_poly.type
_entity_poly.pdbx_seq_one_letter_code
_entity_poly.pdbx_strand_id
1 'polypeptide(L)' 'MNVEEEKNRVRVEARVKTVGQTGVEMEALTAVSVAALTIYDMCKAVDKEMMISDIVLVEKR' A
#
# COMPACT_ATOMS: atom_id res chain seq x y z
N MET A 1 4.99 -2.32 -29.39
CA MET A 1 4.24 -3.32 -28.60
C MET A 1 4.63 -3.08 -27.14
N ASN A 2 3.82 -2.33 -26.40
CA ASN A 2 4.06 -2.17 -24.96
C ASN A 2 3.32 -3.30 -24.27
N VAL A 3 4.01 -4.42 -24.12
CA VAL A 3 3.55 -5.52 -23.28
C VAL A 3 3.80 -5.06 -21.86
N GLU A 4 2.79 -4.52 -21.17
CA GLU A 4 2.82 -4.51 -19.71
C GLU A 4 2.56 -5.94 -19.27
N GLU A 5 3.64 -6.71 -19.11
CA GLU A 5 3.59 -8.06 -18.57
C GLU A 5 2.92 -8.05 -17.20
N GLU A 6 2.04 -9.03 -16.98
CA GLU A 6 1.28 -9.24 -15.74
C GLU A 6 2.18 -9.07 -14.52
N LYS A 7 2.00 -7.96 -13.81
CA LYS A 7 2.82 -7.66 -12.64
C LYS A 7 2.26 -8.49 -11.50
N ASN A 8 2.97 -9.56 -11.13
CA ASN A 8 2.76 -10.37 -9.92
C ASN A 8 2.88 -9.50 -8.66
N ARG A 9 1.93 -8.59 -8.45
CA ARG A 9 1.92 -7.63 -7.35
C ARG A 9 0.50 -7.22 -6.99
N VAL A 10 0.32 -6.86 -5.73
CA VAL A 10 -0.89 -6.22 -5.24
C VAL A 10 -0.59 -4.75 -5.00
N ARG A 11 -1.36 -3.86 -5.64
CA ARG A 11 -1.27 -2.40 -5.40
C ARG A 11 -2.23 -2.02 -4.29
N VAL A 12 -1.72 -1.33 -3.27
CA VAL A 12 -2.50 -0.82 -2.15
C VAL A 12 -2.48 0.70 -2.18
N GLU A 13 -3.66 1.32 -2.15
CA GLU A 13 -3.83 2.77 -2.05
C GLU A 13 -4.79 3.10 -0.90
N ALA A 14 -4.43 4.11 -0.10
CA ALA A 14 -5.30 4.66 0.93
C ALA A 14 -5.46 6.17 0.73
N ARG A 15 -6.69 6.65 0.93
CA ARG A 15 -7.03 8.08 0.93
C ARG A 15 -7.67 8.42 2.28
N VAL A 16 -7.09 9.40 2.97
CA VAL A 16 -7.57 9.87 4.26
C VAL A 16 -7.94 11.35 4.15
N LYS A 17 -9.03 11.73 4.82
CA LYS A 17 -9.49 13.11 4.92
C LYS A 17 -9.78 13.43 6.38
N THR A 18 -9.41 14.62 6.82
CA THR A 18 -9.71 15.12 8.17
C THR A 18 -10.25 16.55 8.12
N VAL A 19 -10.90 16.95 9.21
CA VAL A 19 -11.24 18.35 9.51
C VAL A 19 -10.32 18.93 10.61
N GLY A 20 -9.30 18.17 11.03
CA GLY A 20 -8.33 18.56 12.04
C GLY A 20 -7.33 19.61 11.55
N GLN A 21 -6.55 20.14 12.49
CA GLN A 21 -5.58 21.21 12.22
C GLN A 21 -4.25 20.70 11.63
N THR A 22 -4.00 19.40 11.67
CA THR A 22 -2.78 18.77 11.16
C THR A 22 -3.07 17.95 9.91
N GLY A 23 -2.03 17.70 9.11
CA GLY A 23 -2.11 16.75 8.00
C GLY A 23 -2.37 15.32 8.49
N VAL A 24 -2.84 14.47 7.57
CA VAL A 24 -3.16 13.05 7.81
C VAL A 24 -2.37 12.09 6.92
N GLU A 25 -1.16 12.48 6.55
CA GLU A 25 -0.25 11.69 5.74
C GLU A 25 0.13 10.40 6.46
N MET A 26 0.32 10.48 7.78
CA MET A 26 0.70 9.33 8.60
C MET A 26 -0.42 8.31 8.66
N GLU A 27 -1.67 8.73 8.78
CA GLU A 27 -2.84 7.86 8.77
C GLU A 27 -2.98 7.13 7.43
N ALA A 28 -2.71 7.83 6.32
CA ALA A 28 -2.72 7.21 5.00
C ALA A 28 -1.60 6.17 4.85
N LEU A 29 -0.38 6.51 5.28
CA LEU A 29 0.78 5.59 5.23
C LEU A 29 0.59 4.39 6.15
N THR A 30 0.03 4.60 7.34
CA THR A 30 -0.31 3.53 8.29
C THR A 30 -1.38 2.62 7.71
N ALA A 31 -2.44 3.16 7.11
CA ALA A 31 -3.49 2.36 6.48
C ALA A 31 -2.94 1.46 5.36
N VAL A 32 -2.10 2.00 4.47
CA VAL A 32 -1.44 1.20 3.42
C VAL A 32 -0.54 0.12 4.02
N SER A 33 0.27 0.48 5.03
CA SER A 33 1.20 -0.47 5.68
C SER A 33 0.46 -1.63 6.33
N VAL A 34 -0.60 -1.35 7.09
CA VAL A 34 -1.41 -2.39 7.75
C VAL A 34 -2.12 -3.26 6.72
N ALA A 35 -2.67 -2.68 5.67
CA ALA A 35 -3.28 -3.45 4.59
C ALA A 35 -2.26 -4.38 3.89
N ALA A 36 -1.07 -3.87 3.59
CA ALA A 36 0.01 -4.67 2.98
C ALA A 36 0.48 -5.81 3.90
N LEU A 37 0.64 -5.54 5.20
CA LEU A 37 0.98 -6.55 6.21
C LEU A 37 -0.12 -7.60 6.37
N THR A 38 -1.39 -7.19 6.27
CA THR A 38 -2.53 -8.12 6.33
C THR A 38 -2.53 -9.05 5.12
N ILE A 39 -2.27 -8.53 3.92
CA ILE A 39 -2.14 -9.35 2.71
C ILE A 39 -0.95 -10.31 2.84
N TYR A 40 0.19 -9.84 3.34
CA TYR A 40 1.34 -10.67 3.61
C TYR A 40 0.98 -11.81 4.59
N ASP A 41 0.28 -11.49 5.68
CA ASP A 41 -0.16 -12.47 6.67
C ASP A 41 -1.02 -13.59 6.06
N MET A 42 -1.93 -13.22 5.15
CA MET A 42 -2.81 -14.17 4.45
C MET A 42 -2.07 -15.04 3.44
N CYS A 43 -1.03 -14.52 2.79
CA CYS A 43 -0.37 -15.18 1.65
C CYS A 43 1.01 -15.79 1.98
N LYS A 44 1.62 -15.48 3.13
CA LYS A 44 3.01 -15.88 3.49
C LYS A 44 3.27 -17.39 3.50
N ALA A 45 2.22 -18.21 3.59
CA ALA A 45 2.33 -19.66 3.53
C ALA A 45 2.47 -20.17 2.08
N VAL A 46 1.92 -19.43 1.11
CA VAL A 46 1.91 -19.78 -0.31
C VAL A 46 3.16 -19.25 -1.00
N ASP A 47 3.53 -17.99 -0.71
CA ASP A 47 4.71 -17.34 -1.26
C ASP A 47 5.52 -16.69 -0.13
N LYS A 48 6.77 -17.14 0.05
CA LYS A 48 7.68 -16.65 1.09
C LYS A 48 8.58 -15.51 0.61
N GLU A 49 8.65 -15.27 -0.70
CA GLU A 49 9.49 -14.25 -1.31
C GLU A 49 8.74 -12.94 -1.57
N MET A 50 7.45 -12.88 -1.23
CA MET A 50 6.67 -11.64 -1.29
C MET A 50 7.39 -10.48 -0.61
N MET A 51 7.40 -9.34 -1.27
CA MET A 51 8.00 -8.10 -0.78
C MET A 51 6.94 -7.01 -0.69
N ILE A 52 6.93 -6.29 0.43
CA ILE A 52 6.21 -5.02 0.55
C ILE A 52 7.20 -3.92 0.16
N SER A 53 6.93 -3.21 -0.94
CA SER A 53 7.77 -2.14 -1.45
C SER A 53 6.96 -0.87 -1.73
N ASP A 54 7.66 0.24 -2.00
CA ASP A 54 7.09 1.47 -2.57
C ASP A 54 5.94 2.10 -1.74
N ILE A 55 6.01 1.99 -0.41
CA ILE A 55 5.10 2.73 0.47
C ILE A 55 5.52 4.20 0.48
N VAL A 56 4.76 5.03 -0.24
CA VAL A 56 5.03 6.47 -0.41
C VAL A 56 3.73 7.27 -0.38
N LEU A 57 3.83 8.54 0.01
CA LEU A 57 2.72 9.48 -0.12
C LEU A 57 2.63 9.93 -1.58
N VAL A 58 1.55 9.55 -2.27
CA VAL A 58 1.35 9.87 -3.69
C VAL A 58 0.84 11.30 -3.88
N GLU A 59 -0.02 11.76 -2.97
CA GLU A 59 -0.68 13.05 -3.09
C GLU A 59 -1.10 13.58 -1.72
N LYS A 60 -0.94 14.89 -1.52
CA LYS A 60 -1.50 15.64 -0.39
C LYS A 60 -2.26 16.85 -0.96
N ARG A 61 -3.52 17.00 -0.57
CA ARG A 61 -4.40 18.13 -0.95
C ARG A 61 -5.04 18.73 0.29
#